data_AF-A0A4Y2MIL8-F1
#
_entry.id   AF-A0A4Y2MIL8-F1
#
_cell.length_a   1.000
_cell.length_b   1.000
_cell.length_c   1.000
_cell.angle_alpha   90.00
_cell.angle_beta   90.00
_cell.angle_gamma   90.00
#
_symmetry.space_group_name_H-M   'P 1'
#
loop_
_entity.id
_entity.type
_entity.pdbx_description
1 polymer ?
#
loop_
_entity_poly.entity_id
_entity_poly.type
_entity_poly.pdbx_seq_one_letter_code
_entity_poly.pdbx_strand_id
1 'polypeptide(L)'
;NREWLLKIHPENALHMETIEKALTVVTLDDAEPADITGVCRETLTGDPNNRWVDKSTVNIVYSNGTFGQISDVRIFLFLDFPLFRLL
;
A
#
# COMPACT_ATOMS: atom_id res chain seq x y z
N ASN A 1 9.42 14.83 1.22
CA ASN A 1 10.11 13.73 1.93
C ASN A 1 10.95 12.84 1.01
N ARG A 2 10.43 12.31 -0.11
CA ARG A 2 11.19 11.45 -1.04
C ARG A 2 12.49 12.08 -1.55
N GLU A 3 12.46 13.32 -2.03
CA GLU A 3 13.66 14.03 -2.51
C GLU A 3 14.74 14.19 -1.43
N TRP A 4 14.32 14.37 -0.18
CA TRP A 4 15.24 14.48 0.95
C TRP A 4 15.88 13.12 1.27
N LEU A 5 15.09 12.05 1.31
CA LEU A 5 15.58 10.67 1.48
C LEU A 5 16.64 10.29 0.43
N LEU A 6 16.44 10.68 -0.83
CA LEU A 6 17.41 10.42 -1.91
C LEU A 6 18.74 11.17 -1.73
N LYS A 7 18.73 12.31 -1.03
CA LYS A 7 19.94 13.10 -0.75
C LYS A 7 20.76 12.55 0.43
N ILE A 8 20.15 11.76 1.32
CA ILE A 8 20.82 11.22 2.51
C ILE A 8 21.78 10.09 2.14
N HIS A 9 21.35 9.17 1.28
CA HIS A 9 22.17 8.02 0.88
C HIS A 9 21.82 7.57 -0.54
N PRO A 10 22.81 7.32 -1.42
CA PRO A 10 22.56 6.94 -2.80
C PRO A 10 21.81 5.61 -2.94
N GLU A 11 21.99 4.66 -2.02
CA GLU A 11 21.28 3.37 -2.07
C GLU A 11 19.77 3.49 -1.80
N ASN A 12 19.30 4.60 -1.21
CA ASN A 12 17.86 4.82 -1.03
C ASN A 12 17.11 4.83 -2.36
N ALA A 13 17.77 5.24 -3.45
CA ALA A 13 17.20 5.16 -4.79
C ALA A 13 16.92 3.70 -5.19
N LEU A 14 17.89 2.80 -4.95
CA LEU A 14 17.76 1.38 -5.26
C LEU A 14 16.67 0.71 -4.42
N HIS A 15 16.60 1.02 -3.12
CA HIS A 15 15.55 0.49 -2.24
C HIS A 15 14.15 0.95 -2.67
N MET A 16 13.98 2.24 -2.98
CA MET A 16 12.73 2.79 -3.49
C MET A 16 12.32 2.13 -4.81
N GLU A 17 13.25 2.01 -5.76
CA GLU A 17 13.01 1.35 -7.05
C GLU A 17 12.60 -0.11 -6.86
N THR A 18 13.21 -0.83 -5.92
CA THR A 18 12.87 -2.23 -5.61
C THR A 18 11.42 -2.35 -5.11
N ILE A 19 11.00 -1.47 -4.21
CA ILE A 19 9.62 -1.45 -3.69
C ILE A 19 8.63 -1.06 -4.81
N GLU A 20 8.97 -0.05 -5.61
CA GLU A 20 8.15 0.42 -6.73
C GLU A 20 7.97 -0.68 -7.80
N LYS A 21 9.02 -1.47 -8.09
CA LYS A 21 8.99 -2.57 -9.07
C LYS A 21 8.41 -3.89 -8.57
N ALA A 22 8.27 -4.09 -7.25
CA ALA A 22 7.63 -5.29 -6.71
C ALA A 22 6.22 -5.50 -7.28
N LEU A 23 5.72 -6.73 -7.39
CA LEU A 23 4.36 -6.96 -7.90
C LEU A 23 3.30 -6.35 -6.97
N THR A 24 3.51 -6.53 -5.68
CA THR A 24 2.64 -6.08 -4.58
C THR A 24 3.48 -5.95 -3.31
N VAL A 25 2.96 -5.28 -2.30
CA VAL A 25 3.55 -5.27 -0.95
C VAL A 25 2.71 -6.18 -0.04
N VAL A 26 3.39 -6.97 0.78
CA VAL A 26 2.76 -7.79 1.83
C VAL A 26 3.18 -7.23 3.18
N THR A 27 2.19 -6.86 3.99
CA THR A 27 2.36 -6.37 5.35
C THR A 27 2.02 -7.48 6.32
N LEU A 28 2.90 -7.73 7.29
CA LEU A 28 2.63 -8.59 8.43
C LEU A 28 2.32 -7.66 9.60
N ASP A 29 1.08 -7.71 10.09
CA ASP A 29 0.54 -6.78 11.08
C ASP A 29 0.20 -7.53 12.37
N ASP A 30 0.65 -7.00 13.51
CA ASP A 30 0.44 -7.63 14.82
C ASP A 30 -0.99 -7.47 15.34
N ALA A 31 -1.82 -6.64 14.70
CA ALA A 31 -3.23 -6.48 15.07
C ALA A 31 -4.04 -7.78 14.92
N GLU A 32 -5.03 -7.97 15.79
CA GLU A 32 -5.92 -9.14 15.79
C GLU A 32 -7.40 -8.70 15.67
N PRO A 33 -7.86 -8.23 14.50
CA PRO A 33 -9.25 -7.79 14.35
C PRO A 33 -10.22 -8.97 14.53
N ALA A 34 -11.23 -8.78 15.38
CA ALA A 34 -12.14 -9.85 15.81
C ALA A 34 -13.37 -10.05 14.91
N ASP A 35 -13.77 -9.02 14.17
CA ASP A 35 -14.92 -9.03 13.28
C ASP A 35 -14.64 -8.31 11.97
N ILE A 36 -15.58 -8.37 11.02
CA ILE A 36 -15.42 -7.76 9.70
C ILE A 36 -15.26 -6.23 9.77
N THR A 37 -15.91 -5.58 10.73
CA THR A 37 -15.80 -4.13 10.91
C THR A 37 -14.40 -3.75 11.41
N GLY A 38 -13.84 -4.53 12.33
CA GLY A 38 -12.46 -4.45 12.77
C GLY A 38 -11.50 -4.64 11.60
N VAL A 39 -11.68 -5.69 10.80
CA VAL A 39 -10.84 -5.94 9.60
C VAL A 39 -10.91 -4.75 8.65
N CYS A 40 -12.10 -4.22 8.35
CA CYS A 40 -12.26 -3.03 7.51
C CYS A 40 -11.50 -1.82 8.07
N ARG A 41 -11.65 -1.54 9.38
CA ARG A 41 -11.00 -0.40 10.03
C ARG A 41 -9.48 -0.54 10.02
N GLU A 42 -8.94 -1.68 10.44
CA GLU A 42 -7.50 -1.93 10.46
C GLU A 42 -6.89 -1.95 9.05
N THR A 43 -7.67 -2.38 8.04
CA THR A 43 -7.23 -2.37 6.64
C THR A 43 -7.17 -0.95 6.10
N LEU A 44 -8.13 -0.10 6.45
CA LEU A 44 -8.22 1.28 5.95
C LEU A 44 -7.23 2.23 6.62
N THR A 45 -7.06 2.14 7.94
CA THR A 45 -6.26 3.12 8.69
C THR A 45 -5.01 2.53 9.32
N GLY A 46 -5.14 1.39 10.03
CA GLY A 46 -4.03 0.61 10.61
C GLY A 46 -2.85 1.39 11.21
N ASP A 47 -1.67 0.76 11.24
CA ASP A 47 -0.40 1.43 11.56
C ASP A 47 0.25 1.99 10.28
N PRO A 48 0.40 3.32 10.13
CA PRO A 48 1.00 3.90 8.93
C PRO A 48 2.48 3.52 8.71
N ASN A 49 3.19 3.03 9.74
CA ASN A 49 4.60 2.64 9.61
C ASN A 49 4.79 1.32 8.85
N ASN A 50 3.75 0.50 8.75
CA ASN A 50 3.80 -0.79 8.07
C ASN A 50 3.05 -0.80 6.73
N ARG A 51 2.52 0.35 6.26
CA ARG A 51 1.73 0.44 5.02
C ARG A 51 2.44 1.27 3.95
N TRP A 52 2.77 0.63 2.81
CA TRP A 52 3.25 1.35 1.63
C TRP A 52 2.10 1.75 0.70
N VAL A 53 1.32 2.76 1.09
CA VAL A 53 0.05 3.13 0.43
C VAL A 53 0.19 3.66 -1.00
N ASP A 54 1.39 4.06 -1.43
CA ASP A 54 1.67 4.42 -2.82
C ASP A 54 1.82 3.18 -3.74
N LYS A 55 1.76 1.96 -3.18
CA LYS A 55 1.73 0.74 -3.97
C LYS A 55 0.34 0.50 -4.54
N SER A 56 0.29 -0.11 -5.73
CA SER A 56 -0.95 -0.52 -6.38
C SER A 56 -1.87 -1.35 -5.50
N THR A 57 -1.29 -2.35 -4.85
CA THR A 57 -1.95 -3.22 -3.90
C THR A 57 -1.02 -3.47 -2.73
N VAL A 58 -1.58 -3.34 -1.53
CA VAL A 58 -0.94 -3.76 -0.28
C VAL A 58 -1.84 -4.81 0.34
N ASN A 59 -1.30 -6.02 0.46
CA ASN A 59 -1.95 -7.13 1.14
C ASN A 59 -1.53 -7.12 2.60
N ILE A 60 -2.46 -7.33 3.52
CA ILE A 60 -2.22 -7.27 4.96
C ILE A 60 -2.64 -8.61 5.56
N VAL A 61 -1.68 -9.27 6.21
CA VAL A 61 -1.89 -10.50 6.97
C VAL A 61 -1.77 -10.15 8.44
N TYR A 62 -2.88 -10.30 9.16
CA TYR A 62 -2.95 -10.05 10.60
C TYR A 62 -2.44 -11.26 11.38
N SER A 63 -1.97 -11.06 12.61
CA SER A 63 -1.41 -12.10 13.48
C SER A 63 -2.40 -13.24 13.80
N ASN A 64 -3.70 -12.92 13.86
CA ASN A 64 -4.77 -13.92 13.99
C ASN A 64 -5.16 -14.63 12.68
N GLY A 65 -4.41 -14.40 11.60
CA GLY A 65 -4.62 -15.01 10.28
C GLY A 65 -5.72 -14.38 9.44
N THR A 66 -6.39 -13.33 9.92
CA THR A 66 -7.31 -12.56 9.09
C THR A 66 -6.56 -11.77 8.02
N PHE A 67 -7.29 -11.32 6.99
CA PHE A 67 -6.69 -10.73 5.80
C PHE A 67 -7.42 -9.46 5.36
N GLY A 68 -6.65 -8.47 4.91
CA GLY A 68 -7.15 -7.25 4.29
C GLY A 68 -6.33 -6.87 3.07
N GLN A 69 -6.90 -6.03 2.20
CA GLN A 69 -6.18 -5.45 1.07
C GLN A 69 -6.60 -3.98 0.92
N ILE A 70 -5.62 -3.11 0.73
CA ILE A 70 -5.84 -1.72 0.32
C ILE A 70 -5.18 -1.50 -1.04
N SER A 71 -5.80 -0.67 -1.87
CA SER A 71 -5.33 -0.35 -3.21
C SER A 71 -5.30 1.14 -3.44
N ASP A 72 -4.29 1.61 -4.18
CA ASP A 72 -4.29 2.96 -4.70
C ASP A 72 -5.33 3.09 -5.82
N VAL A 73 -6.35 3.92 -5.56
CA VAL A 73 -7.44 4.20 -6.50
C VAL A 73 -6.97 4.88 -7.79
N ARG A 74 -5.85 5.61 -7.75
CA ARG A 74 -5.32 6.34 -8.92
C ARG A 74 -4.97 5.38 -10.05
N ILE A 75 -4.47 4.20 -9.74
CA ILE A 75 -4.05 3.21 -10.74
C ILE A 75 -5.24 2.71 -11.56
N PHE A 76 -6.40 2.57 -10.93
CA PHE A 76 -7.60 2.18 -11.65
C PHE A 76 -8.09 3.30 -12.58
N LEU A 77 -8.04 4.56 -12.12
CA LEU A 77 -8.40 5.72 -12.95
C LEU A 77 -7.49 5.93 -14.16
N PHE A 78 -6.23 5.48 -14.11
CA PHE A 78 -5.32 5.51 -15.26
C PHE A 78 -5.46 4.30 -16.20
N LEU A 79 -6.07 3.20 -15.73
CA LEU A 79 -6.32 2.00 -16.52
C LEU A 79 -7.73 1.98 -17.17
N ASP A 80 -8.60 2.93 -16.82
CA ASP A 80 -9.86 3.16 -17.51
C ASP A 80 -9.66 3.93 -18.83
N PHE A 81 -9.77 3.16 -19.92
CA PHE A 81 -10.44 3.43 -21.19
C PHE A 81 -10.65 4.90 -21.66
N PRO A 82 -10.50 5.20 -22.97
CA PRO A 82 -10.63 6.55 -23.56
C PRO A 82 -12.01 7.24 -23.45
N LEU A 83 -12.92 6.79 -22.59
CA LEU A 83 -14.27 7.33 -22.44
C LEU A 83 -14.40 8.45 -21.39
N PHE A 84 -13.44 8.62 -20.47
CA PHE A 84 -13.51 9.62 -19.39
C PHE A 84 -12.60 10.85 -19.59
N ARG A 85 -12.20 11.16 -20.82
CA ARG A 85 -11.43 12.38 -21.16
C ARG A 85 -12.29 13.58 -21.60
N LEU A 86 -13.61 13.52 -21.39
CA LEU A 86 -14.59 14.50 -21.91
C LEU A 86 -15.57 15.07 -20.87
N LEU A 87 -15.29 14.93 -19.57
CA LEU A 87 -15.93 15.69 -18.49
C LEU A 87 -14.84 16.32 -17.63
#